data_AF-D9QAY6-F1
#
_entry.id   AF-D9QAY6-F1
#
_cell.length_a   1.000
_cell.length_b   1.000
_cell.length_c   1.000
_cell.angle_alpha   90.00
_cell.angle_beta   90.00
_cell.angle_gamma   90.00
#
_symmetry.space_group_name_H-M   'P 1'
#
loop_
_entity.id
_entity.type
_entity.pdbx_description
1 polymer ?
#
loop_
_entity_poly.entity_id
_entity_poly.type
_entity_poly.pdbx_seq_one_letter_code
_entity_poly.pdbx_strand_id
1 'polypeptide(L)'
;MPEFAGISDAGRRPLWPYIAISFACVCLVIWLRFPGVMLSIIIIGATTFMTQHRPNTREIDSLRASIRLTLEDIQDILTQYDKFETGADMESIADRTLYRPALLDPESSDPDIEAFHYLRKTSRRFLTRADGHLTKALTIGQLEKILEVTDRRASDFEESWIAARRAAKRLSEN
;
A
#
# COMPACT_ATOMS: atom_id res chain seq x y z
N MET A 1 5.90 -7.08 -15.83
CA MET A 1 5.94 -7.39 -14.40
C MET A 1 4.50 -7.55 -13.91
N PRO A 2 4.10 -8.77 -13.48
CA PRO A 2 2.70 -9.16 -13.29
C PRO A 2 2.10 -8.82 -11.92
N GLU A 3 2.81 -8.13 -11.01
CA GLU A 3 2.37 -7.98 -9.61
C GLU A 3 1.00 -7.30 -9.42
N PHE A 4 0.59 -6.40 -10.32
CA PHE A 4 -0.72 -5.75 -10.31
C PHE A 4 -1.66 -6.24 -11.43
N ALA A 5 -1.24 -7.24 -12.21
CA ALA A 5 -2.04 -7.82 -13.28
C ALA A 5 -3.22 -8.59 -12.67
N GLY A 6 -4.41 -7.97 -12.66
CA GLY A 6 -5.62 -8.52 -12.06
C GLY A 6 -6.39 -7.56 -11.16
N ILE A 7 -5.86 -6.36 -10.89
CA ILE A 7 -6.58 -5.30 -10.19
C ILE A 7 -7.42 -4.52 -11.22
N SER A 8 -8.57 -5.07 -11.61
CA SER A 8 -9.58 -4.36 -12.42
C SER A 8 -10.37 -3.38 -11.54
N ASP A 9 -10.74 -2.23 -12.10
CA ASP A 9 -11.66 -1.28 -11.45
C ASP A 9 -12.93 -2.01 -11.03
N ALA A 10 -13.38 -1.76 -9.79
CA ALA A 10 -14.56 -2.40 -9.23
C ALA A 10 -15.77 -2.15 -10.14
N GLY A 11 -16.21 -3.23 -10.80
CA GLY A 11 -17.36 -3.26 -11.68
C GLY A 11 -18.61 -2.68 -11.01
N ARG A 12 -19.44 -2.03 -11.84
CA ARG A 12 -20.73 -1.38 -11.50
C ARG A 12 -21.38 -2.01 -10.28
N ARG A 13 -21.56 -1.20 -9.23
CA ARG A 13 -22.37 -1.55 -8.06
C ARG A 13 -23.74 -2.03 -8.56
N PRO A 14 -24.23 -3.22 -8.18
CA PRO A 14 -25.52 -3.69 -8.63
C PRO A 14 -26.59 -2.74 -8.07
N LEU A 15 -27.36 -2.10 -8.96
CA LEU A 15 -28.49 -1.21 -8.64
C LEU A 15 -29.72 -1.98 -8.14
N TRP A 16 -29.68 -3.31 -8.27
CA TRP A 16 -30.77 -4.23 -7.92
C TRP A 16 -31.32 -4.11 -6.49
N PRO A 17 -30.53 -3.94 -5.41
CA PRO A 17 -31.07 -3.78 -4.06
C PRO A 17 -31.80 -2.43 -3.90
N TYR A 18 -31.36 -1.36 -4.57
CA TYR A 18 -32.06 -0.07 -4.55
C TYR A 18 -33.41 -0.15 -5.28
N ILE A 19 -33.47 -0.89 -6.38
CA ILE A 19 -34.71 -1.14 -7.12
C ILE A 19 -35.68 -1.99 -6.27
N ALA A 20 -35.18 -3.03 -5.59
CA ALA A 20 -35.98 -3.87 -4.71
C ALA A 20 -36.56 -3.10 -3.51
N ILE A 21 -35.76 -2.24 -2.87
CA ILE A 21 -36.21 -1.39 -1.75
C ILE A 21 -37.24 -0.35 -2.22
N SER A 22 -37.02 0.26 -3.39
CA SER A 22 -37.97 1.21 -3.98
C SER A 22 -39.31 0.53 -4.29
N PHE A 23 -39.28 -0.66 -4.89
CA PHE A 23 -40.47 -1.44 -5.21
C PHE A 23 -41.23 -1.86 -3.95
N ALA A 24 -40.53 -2.31 -2.91
CA ALA A 24 -41.13 -2.65 -1.61
C ALA A 24 -41.81 -1.44 -0.95
N CYS A 25 -41.20 -0.25 -1.00
CA CYS A 25 -41.81 0.99 -0.52
C CYS A 25 -43.08 1.35 -1.28
N VAL A 26 -43.07 1.24 -2.62
CA VAL A 26 -44.24 1.54 -3.46
C VAL A 26 -45.39 0.57 -3.17
N CYS A 27 -45.11 -0.74 -3.05
CA CYS A 27 -46.12 -1.73 -2.68
C CYS A 27 -46.73 -1.49 -1.29
N LEU A 28 -45.93 -1.12 -0.29
CA LEU A 28 -46.41 -0.82 1.07
C LEU A 28 -47.34 0.40 1.12
N VAL A 29 -47.03 1.45 0.35
CA VAL A 29 -47.84 2.68 0.30
C VAL A 29 -49.18 2.44 -0.39
N ILE A 30 -49.20 1.65 -1.46
CA ILE A 30 -50.42 1.35 -2.22
C ILE A 30 -51.38 0.46 -1.43
N TRP A 31 -50.86 -0.49 -0.63
CA TRP A 31 -51.70 -1.49 0.03
C TRP A 31 -52.21 -1.10 1.44
N LEU A 32 -51.48 -0.26 2.20
CA LEU A 32 -51.74 -0.08 3.64
C LEU A 32 -52.10 1.35 4.11
N ARG A 33 -52.07 2.36 3.22
CA ARG A 33 -52.36 3.77 3.57
C ARG A 33 -51.43 4.32 4.68
N PHE A 34 -51.92 5.08 5.68
CA PHE A 34 -51.12 5.81 6.70
C PHE A 34 -49.99 5.02 7.42
N PRO A 35 -50.19 3.78 7.91
CA PRO A 35 -49.13 3.02 8.58
C PRO A 35 -48.00 2.58 7.64
N GLY A 36 -48.26 2.41 6.34
CA GLY A 36 -47.23 2.05 5.35
C GLY A 36 -46.20 3.16 5.15
N VAL A 37 -46.62 4.43 5.24
CA VAL A 37 -45.72 5.59 5.14
C VAL A 37 -44.74 5.62 6.32
N MET A 38 -45.23 5.35 7.54
CA MET A 38 -44.39 5.33 8.75
C MET A 38 -43.31 4.22 8.68
N LEU A 39 -43.69 3.05 8.18
CA LEU A 39 -42.77 1.93 7.95
C LEU A 39 -41.73 2.25 6.87
N SER A 40 -42.13 2.91 5.78
CA SER A 40 -41.19 3.31 4.72
C SER A 40 -40.11 4.28 5.22
N ILE A 41 -40.48 5.24 6.08
CA ILE A 41 -39.54 6.20 6.67
C ILE A 41 -38.56 5.47 7.59
N ILE A 42 -39.03 4.50 8.39
CA ILE A 42 -38.15 3.67 9.23
C ILE A 42 -37.19 2.85 8.36
N ILE A 43 -37.66 2.20 7.30
CA ILE A 43 -36.81 1.39 6.43
C ILE A 43 -35.78 2.26 5.72
N ILE A 44 -36.18 3.42 5.19
CA ILE A 44 -35.25 4.35 4.55
C ILE A 44 -34.23 4.86 5.57
N GLY A 45 -34.66 5.28 6.76
CA GLY A 45 -33.80 5.73 7.84
C GLY A 45 -32.82 4.66 8.32
N ALA A 46 -33.30 3.43 8.52
CA ALA A 46 -32.46 2.30 8.90
C ALA A 46 -31.47 1.94 7.78
N THR A 47 -31.92 1.95 6.52
CA THR A 47 -31.06 1.68 5.36
C THR A 47 -30.00 2.77 5.23
N THR A 48 -30.35 4.05 5.29
CA THR A 48 -29.36 5.14 5.19
C THR A 48 -28.40 5.13 6.35
N PHE A 49 -28.88 4.92 7.58
CA PHE A 49 -28.04 4.78 8.77
C PHE A 49 -27.08 3.59 8.65
N MET A 50 -27.56 2.42 8.23
CA MET A 50 -26.76 1.22 8.07
C MET A 50 -25.78 1.33 6.87
N THR A 51 -26.13 2.10 5.84
CA THR A 51 -25.24 2.37 4.70
C THR A 51 -24.18 3.43 5.04
N GLN A 52 -24.51 4.43 5.87
CA GLN A 52 -23.55 5.43 6.37
C GLN A 52 -22.60 4.84 7.43
N HIS A 53 -23.08 3.91 8.25
CA HIS A 53 -22.27 3.16 9.21
C HIS A 53 -21.62 1.89 8.63
N ARG A 54 -21.66 1.67 7.30
CA ARG A 54 -21.01 0.50 6.71
C ARG A 54 -19.49 0.51 7.02
N PRO A 55 -18.96 -0.52 7.70
CA PRO A 55 -17.56 -0.59 8.13
C PRO A 55 -16.57 -0.55 6.96
N ASN A 56 -17.00 -0.88 5.74
CA ASN A 56 -16.16 -0.88 4.54
C ASN A 56 -15.37 0.41 4.33
N THR A 57 -15.93 1.59 4.61
CA THR A 57 -15.19 2.84 4.36
C THR A 57 -14.06 3.03 5.35
N ARG A 58 -14.31 2.75 6.64
CA ARG A 58 -13.28 2.83 7.69
C ARG A 58 -12.17 1.80 7.47
N GLU A 59 -12.54 0.59 7.06
CA GLU A 59 -11.60 -0.50 6.79
C GLU A 59 -10.74 -0.25 5.54
N ILE A 60 -11.34 0.30 4.48
CA ILE A 60 -10.60 0.75 3.29
C ILE A 60 -9.59 1.84 3.67
N ASP A 61 -10.00 2.81 4.48
CA ASP A 61 -9.12 3.91 4.89
C ASP A 61 -8.00 3.43 5.82
N SER A 62 -8.28 2.48 6.73
CA SER A 62 -7.25 1.87 7.57
C SER A 62 -6.26 1.06 6.73
N LEU A 63 -6.74 0.25 5.78
CA LEU A 63 -5.85 -0.53 4.90
C LEU A 63 -4.97 0.38 4.04
N ARG A 64 -5.51 1.47 3.50
CA ARG A 64 -4.70 2.48 2.78
C ARG A 64 -3.65 3.11 3.69
N ALA A 65 -4.00 3.40 4.94
CA ALA A 65 -3.04 3.93 5.90
C ALA A 65 -1.93 2.91 6.20
N SER A 66 -2.27 1.64 6.41
CA SER A 66 -1.29 0.55 6.59
C SER A 66 -0.36 0.43 5.39
N ILE A 67 -0.89 0.41 4.17
CA ILE A 67 -0.04 0.34 2.96
C ILE A 67 0.88 1.56 2.88
N ARG A 68 0.39 2.76 3.22
CA ARG A 68 1.22 3.97 3.22
C ARG A 68 2.36 3.89 4.22
N LEU A 69 2.12 3.37 5.42
CA LEU A 69 3.16 3.15 6.42
C LEU A 69 4.23 2.18 5.89
N THR A 70 3.83 1.04 5.31
CA THR A 70 4.81 0.12 4.73
C THR A 70 5.58 0.73 3.54
N LEU A 71 4.94 1.58 2.74
CA LEU A 71 5.63 2.33 1.67
C LEU A 71 6.64 3.34 2.23
N GLU A 72 6.35 3.94 3.39
CA GLU A 72 7.25 4.83 4.11
C GLU A 72 8.50 4.06 4.58
N ASP A 73 8.36 2.83 5.08
CA ASP A 73 9.50 1.97 5.43
C ASP A 73 10.46 1.75 4.25
N ILE A 74 9.93 1.50 3.05
CA ILE A 74 10.73 1.38 1.81
C ILE A 74 11.42 2.71 1.50
N GLN A 75 10.70 3.83 1.63
CA GLN A 75 11.23 5.17 1.38
C GLN A 75 12.34 5.53 2.38
N ASP A 76 12.23 5.10 3.63
CA ASP A 76 13.23 5.34 4.67
C ASP A 76 14.55 4.64 4.36
N ILE A 77 14.53 3.40 3.87
CA ILE A 77 15.75 2.70 3.44
C ILE A 77 16.40 3.44 2.25
N LEU A 78 15.60 3.93 1.30
CA LEU A 78 16.12 4.74 0.18
C LEU A 78 16.77 6.03 0.70
N THR A 79 16.16 6.69 1.66
CA THR A 79 16.68 7.91 2.29
C THR A 79 17.95 7.64 3.10
N GLN A 80 18.03 6.51 3.81
CA GLN A 80 19.23 6.08 4.51
C GLN A 80 20.40 5.88 3.53
N TYR A 81 20.14 5.23 2.39
CA TYR A 81 21.16 5.07 1.36
C TYR A 81 21.56 6.42 0.74
N ASP A 82 20.60 7.30 0.45
CA ASP A 82 20.86 8.62 -0.11
C ASP A 82 21.72 9.47 0.84
N LYS A 83 21.43 9.40 2.15
CA LYS A 83 22.27 10.00 3.20
C LYS A 83 23.66 9.39 3.23
N PHE A 84 23.79 8.06 3.12
CA PHE A 84 25.09 7.40 3.05
C PHE A 84 25.89 7.86 1.81
N GLU A 85 25.24 7.94 0.64
CA GLU A 85 25.87 8.29 -0.64
C GLU A 85 26.28 9.76 -0.67
N THR A 86 25.38 10.68 -0.32
CA THR A 86 25.52 12.13 -0.55
C THR A 86 25.67 12.96 0.72
N GLY A 87 25.46 12.37 1.90
CA GLY A 87 25.52 13.06 3.19
C GLY A 87 26.83 13.80 3.41
N ALA A 88 26.72 15.02 3.92
CA ALA A 88 27.87 15.89 4.19
C ALA A 88 28.33 15.84 5.65
N ASP A 89 27.61 15.14 6.52
CA ASP A 89 28.02 14.92 7.90
C ASP A 89 29.24 14.00 8.00
N MET A 90 30.02 14.20 9.06
CA MET A 90 31.27 13.47 9.29
C MET A 90 31.05 11.95 9.36
N GLU A 91 29.91 11.52 9.91
CA GLU A 91 29.55 10.10 10.01
C GLU A 91 29.33 9.50 8.62
N SER A 92 28.53 10.12 7.76
CA SER A 92 28.28 9.65 6.39
C SER A 92 29.55 9.64 5.53
N ILE A 93 30.41 10.66 5.67
CA ILE A 93 31.71 10.71 4.99
C ILE A 93 32.61 9.56 5.47
N ALA A 94 32.74 9.34 6.77
CA ALA A 94 33.53 8.24 7.30
C ALA A 94 32.96 6.89 6.87
N ASP A 95 31.63 6.77 6.84
CA ASP A 95 30.97 5.53 6.46
C ASP A 95 31.27 5.14 5.01
N ARG A 96 31.15 6.09 4.08
CA ARG A 96 31.38 5.82 2.66
C ARG A 96 32.86 5.78 2.25
N THR A 97 33.77 6.29 3.07
CA THR A 97 35.21 6.34 2.73
C THR A 97 36.05 5.33 3.51
N LEU A 98 35.75 5.12 4.80
CA LEU A 98 36.57 4.33 5.72
C LEU A 98 35.93 2.99 6.09
N TYR A 99 34.60 2.92 6.24
CA TYR A 99 33.96 1.72 6.79
C TYR A 99 33.34 0.82 5.74
N ARG A 100 32.69 1.38 4.72
CA ARG A 100 31.86 0.65 3.75
C ARG A 100 31.97 1.22 2.32
N PRO A 101 33.17 1.51 1.79
CA PRO A 101 33.31 2.11 0.45
C PRO A 101 32.75 1.24 -0.69
N ALA A 102 32.81 -0.09 -0.56
CA ALA A 102 32.30 -1.02 -1.56
C ALA A 102 30.79 -0.88 -1.83
N LEU A 103 30.02 -0.30 -0.89
CA LEU A 103 28.58 -0.09 -1.04
C LEU A 103 28.23 1.01 -2.06
N LEU A 104 29.21 1.87 -2.39
CA LEU A 104 29.08 2.89 -3.44
C LEU A 104 29.27 2.30 -4.85
N ASP A 105 29.87 1.12 -4.97
CA ASP A 105 30.10 0.48 -6.26
C ASP A 105 28.82 -0.25 -6.74
N PRO A 106 28.15 0.22 -7.80
CA PRO A 106 26.95 -0.42 -8.32
C PRO A 106 27.24 -1.74 -9.06
N GLU A 107 28.50 -1.96 -9.46
CA GLU A 107 28.97 -3.13 -10.23
C GLU A 107 29.82 -4.07 -9.37
N SER A 108 29.67 -3.98 -8.04
CA SER A 108 30.34 -4.86 -7.09
C SER A 108 30.08 -6.33 -7.41
N SER A 109 31.12 -7.15 -7.37
CA SER A 109 31.02 -8.61 -7.55
C SER A 109 30.50 -9.34 -6.30
N ASP A 110 30.27 -8.62 -5.19
CA ASP A 110 29.67 -9.21 -3.99
C ASP A 110 28.14 -9.33 -4.17
N PRO A 111 27.58 -10.54 -4.03
CA PRO A 111 26.18 -10.80 -4.34
C PRO A 111 25.21 -10.04 -3.43
N ASP A 112 25.59 -9.75 -2.17
CA ASP A 112 24.73 -9.02 -1.24
C ASP A 112 24.61 -7.55 -1.68
N ILE A 113 25.73 -6.95 -2.12
CA ILE A 113 25.79 -5.55 -2.59
C ILE A 113 25.07 -5.41 -3.93
N GLU A 114 25.30 -6.34 -4.87
CA GLU A 114 24.61 -6.36 -6.17
C GLU A 114 23.10 -6.47 -5.99
N ALA A 115 22.64 -7.41 -5.15
CA ALA A 115 21.22 -7.61 -4.87
C ALA A 115 20.57 -6.35 -4.29
N PHE A 116 21.26 -5.64 -3.39
CA PHE A 116 20.77 -4.38 -2.84
C PHE A 116 20.60 -3.30 -3.91
N HIS A 117 21.58 -3.12 -4.81
CA HIS A 117 21.46 -2.13 -5.87
C HIS A 117 20.34 -2.46 -6.86
N TYR A 118 20.13 -3.75 -7.14
CA TYR A 118 19.01 -4.21 -7.94
C TYR A 118 17.65 -3.91 -7.26
N LEU A 119 17.51 -4.29 -5.98
CA LEU A 119 16.30 -4.03 -5.20
C LEU A 119 16.05 -2.53 -5.03
N ARG A 120 17.08 -1.71 -4.81
CA ARG A 120 16.99 -0.24 -4.76
C ARG A 120 16.35 0.34 -6.02
N LYS A 121 16.86 -0.05 -7.21
CA LYS A 121 16.34 0.42 -8.51
C LYS A 121 14.89 0.00 -8.73
N THR A 122 14.55 -1.25 -8.40
CA THR A 122 13.18 -1.74 -8.57
C THR A 122 12.23 -1.11 -7.54
N SER A 123 12.70 -0.86 -6.31
CA SER A 123 11.92 -0.24 -5.22
C SER A 123 11.53 1.19 -5.47
N ARG A 124 12.44 2.00 -6.01
CA ARG A 124 12.09 3.35 -6.45
C ARG A 124 10.97 3.34 -7.49
N ARG A 125 11.00 2.41 -8.44
CA ARG A 125 9.93 2.27 -9.45
C ARG A 125 8.62 1.77 -8.86
N PHE A 126 8.69 0.90 -7.85
CA PHE A 126 7.50 0.38 -7.16
C PHE A 126 6.78 1.51 -6.41
N LEU A 127 7.49 2.34 -5.65
CA LEU A 127 6.91 3.47 -4.92
C LEU A 127 6.11 4.40 -5.84
N THR A 128 6.69 4.80 -6.97
CA THR A 128 6.00 5.67 -7.96
C THR A 128 4.70 5.05 -8.48
N ARG A 129 4.64 3.73 -8.63
CA ARG A 129 3.43 3.04 -9.12
C ARG A 129 2.42 2.80 -8.02
N ALA A 130 2.86 2.44 -6.81
CA ALA A 130 2.00 2.15 -5.67
C ALA A 130 1.12 3.36 -5.33
N ASP A 131 1.69 4.57 -5.33
CA ASP A 131 0.94 5.81 -5.09
C ASP A 131 -0.18 6.01 -6.14
N GLY A 132 0.13 5.79 -7.43
CA GLY A 132 -0.86 5.85 -8.51
C GLY A 132 -1.96 4.78 -8.43
N HIS A 133 -1.70 3.64 -7.78
CA HIS A 133 -2.71 2.61 -7.55
C HIS A 133 -3.59 2.93 -6.32
N LEU A 134 -3.02 3.49 -5.26
CA LEU A 134 -3.74 3.80 -4.01
C LEU A 134 -4.81 4.90 -4.17
N THR A 135 -4.66 5.77 -5.17
CA THR A 135 -5.65 6.80 -5.52
C THR A 135 -6.92 6.25 -6.18
N LYS A 136 -6.92 4.98 -6.62
CA LYS A 136 -8.05 4.34 -7.30
C LYS A 136 -9.13 3.86 -6.30
N ALA A 137 -10.33 3.64 -6.83
CA ALA A 137 -11.43 3.02 -6.10
C ALA A 137 -11.23 1.50 -6.01
N LEU A 138 -10.47 1.07 -5.01
CA LEU A 138 -10.12 -0.33 -4.76
C LEU A 138 -11.11 -1.01 -3.80
N THR A 139 -11.27 -2.32 -3.93
CA THR A 139 -11.98 -3.15 -2.96
C THR A 139 -11.06 -3.54 -1.79
N ILE A 140 -11.63 -3.98 -0.66
CA ILE A 140 -10.88 -4.44 0.52
C ILE A 140 -9.88 -5.54 0.14
N GLY A 141 -10.33 -6.61 -0.53
CA GLY A 141 -9.43 -7.70 -0.93
C GLY A 141 -8.32 -7.28 -1.91
N GLN A 142 -8.55 -6.24 -2.73
CA GLN A 142 -7.49 -5.67 -3.56
C GLN A 142 -6.47 -4.90 -2.71
N LEU A 143 -6.91 -4.16 -1.70
CA LEU A 143 -6.04 -3.46 -0.76
C LEU A 143 -5.24 -4.44 0.10
N GLU A 144 -5.85 -5.52 0.60
CA GLU A 144 -5.14 -6.58 1.33
C GLU A 144 -4.04 -7.22 0.47
N LYS A 145 -4.33 -7.50 -0.80
CA LYS A 145 -3.32 -8.03 -1.72
C LYS A 145 -2.19 -7.03 -1.98
N ILE A 146 -2.51 -5.74 -2.12
CA ILE A 146 -1.49 -4.69 -2.26
C ILE A 146 -0.65 -4.62 -0.98
N LEU A 147 -1.27 -4.70 0.19
CA LEU A 147 -0.59 -4.70 1.49
C LEU A 147 0.38 -5.87 1.58
N GLU A 148 -0.06 -7.10 1.32
CA GLU A 148 0.81 -8.29 1.36
C GLU A 148 2.03 -8.15 0.42
N VAL A 149 1.82 -7.67 -0.80
CA VAL A 149 2.91 -7.44 -1.76
C VAL A 149 3.84 -6.33 -1.27
N THR A 150 3.30 -5.27 -0.67
CA THR A 150 4.09 -4.15 -0.14
C THR A 150 4.93 -4.59 1.06
N ASP A 151 4.33 -5.33 2.00
CA ASP A 151 4.98 -5.83 3.21
C ASP A 151 6.14 -6.78 2.87
N ARG A 152 5.91 -7.76 1.98
CA ARG A 152 6.97 -8.66 1.52
C ARG A 152 8.13 -7.87 0.93
N ARG A 153 7.80 -6.88 0.12
CA ARG A 153 8.80 -6.10 -0.62
C ARG A 153 9.58 -5.14 0.27
N ALA A 154 8.96 -4.63 1.34
CA ALA A 154 9.64 -3.88 2.38
C ALA A 154 10.63 -4.78 3.14
N SER A 155 10.19 -5.96 3.58
CA SER A 155 11.03 -6.95 4.24
C SER A 155 12.23 -7.35 3.40
N ASP A 156 12.01 -7.74 2.14
CA ASP A 156 13.08 -8.14 1.22
C ASP A 156 14.13 -7.02 1.04
N PHE A 157 13.67 -5.76 1.00
CA PHE A 157 14.55 -4.62 0.81
C PHE A 157 15.33 -4.27 2.07
N GLU A 158 14.71 -4.38 3.24
CA GLU A 158 15.38 -4.20 4.54
C GLU A 158 16.46 -5.26 4.75
N GLU A 159 16.13 -6.53 4.52
CA GLU A 159 17.09 -7.64 4.65
C GLU A 159 18.29 -7.43 3.72
N SER A 160 18.03 -7.05 2.47
CA SER A 160 19.08 -6.76 1.50
C SER A 160 19.95 -5.57 1.90
N TRP A 161 19.36 -4.51 2.48
CA TRP A 161 20.12 -3.37 2.99
C TRP A 161 21.09 -3.77 4.12
N ILE A 162 20.60 -4.56 5.07
CA ILE A 162 21.42 -5.06 6.19
C ILE A 162 22.53 -5.97 5.67
N ALA A 163 22.21 -6.89 4.76
CA ALA A 163 23.17 -7.81 4.16
C ALA A 163 24.29 -7.06 3.43
N ALA A 164 23.94 -6.10 2.57
CA ALA A 164 24.88 -5.30 1.80
C ALA A 164 25.81 -4.47 2.71
N ARG A 165 25.28 -3.87 3.79
CA ARG A 165 26.12 -3.14 4.77
C ARG A 165 27.11 -4.06 5.46
N ARG A 166 26.68 -5.27 5.85
CA ARG A 166 27.58 -6.26 6.46
C ARG A 166 28.65 -6.70 5.46
N ALA A 167 28.29 -6.96 4.21
CA ALA A 167 29.23 -7.33 3.15
C ALA A 167 30.26 -6.23 2.89
N ALA A 168 29.82 -4.99 2.71
CA ALA A 168 30.71 -3.85 2.48
C ALA A 168 31.68 -3.64 3.66
N LYS A 169 31.24 -3.89 4.90
CA LYS A 169 32.11 -3.82 6.07
C LYS A 169 33.18 -4.92 6.04
N ARG A 170 32.79 -6.17 5.75
CA ARG A 170 33.73 -7.29 5.61
C ARG A 170 34.80 -7.00 4.56
N LEU A 171 34.42 -6.42 3.43
CA LEU A 171 35.34 -6.05 2.35
C LEU A 171 36.30 -4.91 2.73
N SER A 172 35.93 -4.06 3.68
CA SER A 172 36.79 -2.96 4.15
C SER A 172 37.79 -3.40 5.23
N GLU A 173 37.52 -4.51 5.92
CA GLU A 173 38.40 -5.07 6.94
C GLU A 173 39.46 -6.03 6.37
N ASN A 174 39.30 -6.41 5.09
CA ASN A 174 40.12 -7.40 4.39
C ASN A 174 41.09 -6.71 3.42
#